data_AF-A0A3D3WBK7-F1
#
_entry.id   AF-A0A3D3WBK7-F1
#
_cell.length_a   1.000
_cell.length_b   1.000
_cell.length_c   1.000
_cell.angle_alpha   90.00
_cell.angle_beta   90.00
_cell.angle_gamma   90.00
#
_symmetry.space_group_name_H-M   'P 1'
#
loop_
_entity.id
_entity.type
_entity.pdbx_description
1 polymer ?
#
loop_
_entity_poly.entity_id
_entity_poly.type
_entity_poly.pdbx_seq_one_letter_code
_entity_poly.pdbx_strand_id
1 'polypeptide(L)'
;ISKTKTEMMGIELPLSENVKLIKYQGYIKSGTDFSKLQIEIDDQTRLVKIKAERTVVLDNVVRTEKTVVEDIKGQIFSDYPSQLIIEEINKDKKSMEDQIIANGFLEESDYRLKVLLETVIRQSGYDQVIVQWI
;
A
#
# COMPACT_ATOMS: atom_id res chain seq x y z
N ILE A 1 19.11 -40.04 -13.76
CA ILE A 1 20.10 -40.72 -12.88
C ILE A 1 21.47 -40.47 -13.48
N SER A 2 22.27 -39.58 -12.90
CA SER A 2 23.72 -39.65 -13.08
C SER A 2 24.38 -39.01 -11.87
N LYS A 3 25.28 -39.76 -11.25
CA LYS A 3 25.99 -39.47 -10.01
C LYS A 3 27.47 -39.31 -10.37
N THR A 4 28.12 -38.33 -9.74
CA THR A 4 29.59 -38.25 -9.50
C THR A 4 30.45 -37.93 -10.73
N LYS A 5 31.54 -37.14 -10.69
CA LYS A 5 32.40 -36.69 -9.58
C LYS A 5 33.32 -35.59 -10.14
N THR A 6 33.44 -34.43 -9.52
CA THR A 6 34.69 -33.64 -9.60
C THR A 6 34.89 -32.97 -8.25
N GLU A 7 35.51 -33.74 -7.36
CA GLU A 7 36.21 -33.22 -6.20
C GLU A 7 37.36 -32.33 -6.71
N MET A 8 37.22 -31.02 -6.55
CA MET A 8 38.38 -30.15 -6.40
C MET A 8 38.24 -29.47 -5.03
N MET A 9 39.16 -29.84 -4.13
CA MET A 9 39.40 -29.25 -2.82
C MET A 9 38.40 -29.58 -1.69
N GLY A 10 38.07 -30.85 -1.45
CA GLY A 10 37.84 -31.46 -0.11
C GLY A 10 36.99 -30.74 0.96
N ILE A 11 36.30 -29.66 0.60
CA ILE A 11 35.46 -28.82 1.43
C ILE A 11 34.09 -29.08 0.84
N GLU A 12 33.32 -29.95 1.49
CA GLU A 12 31.87 -29.86 1.38
C GLU A 12 31.53 -28.46 1.86
N LEU A 13 31.32 -27.51 0.95
CA LEU A 13 30.64 -26.26 1.29
C LEU A 13 29.24 -26.71 1.70
N PRO A 14 28.87 -26.66 2.99
CA PRO A 14 27.47 -26.84 3.33
C PRO A 14 26.75 -25.74 2.58
N LEU A 15 25.83 -26.10 1.69
CA LEU A 15 24.81 -25.17 1.22
C LEU A 15 23.97 -24.86 2.46
N SER A 16 24.47 -23.98 3.32
CA SER A 16 23.77 -23.49 4.48
C SER A 16 22.60 -22.70 3.93
N GLU A 17 21.42 -23.29 3.94
CA GLU A 17 20.17 -22.60 3.65
C GLU A 17 19.99 -21.54 4.74
N ASN A 18 20.44 -20.32 4.44
CA ASN A 18 20.23 -19.16 5.30
C ASN A 18 18.82 -18.63 5.01
N VAL A 19 17.92 -18.74 5.99
CA VAL A 19 16.54 -18.23 5.88
C VAL A 19 16.43 -16.99 6.74
N LYS A 20 16.19 -15.83 6.12
CA LYS A 20 15.97 -14.55 6.80
C LYS A 20 14.50 -14.14 6.65
N LEU A 21 13.87 -13.70 7.73
CA LEU A 21 12.53 -13.13 7.74
C LEU A 21 12.61 -11.61 7.82
N ILE A 22 12.08 -10.94 6.81
CA ILE A 22 12.06 -9.48 6.72
C ILE A 22 10.64 -9.01 7.08
N LYS A 23 10.49 -8.31 8.21
CA LYS A 23 9.24 -7.68 8.64
C LYS A 23 9.36 -6.17 8.46
N TYR A 24 8.42 -5.57 7.74
CA TYR A 24 8.35 -4.12 7.59
C TYR A 24 6.90 -3.61 7.69
N GLN A 25 6.75 -2.34 8.04
CA GLN A 25 5.45 -1.66 8.13
C GLN A 25 5.42 -0.48 7.15
N GLY A 26 4.29 -0.31 6.47
CA GLY A 26 4.05 0.78 5.54
C GLY A 26 2.59 1.23 5.56
N TYR A 27 2.30 2.32 4.86
CA TYR A 27 0.95 2.81 4.66
C TYR A 27 0.82 3.46 3.27
N ILE A 28 -0.36 3.30 2.67
CA ILE A 28 -0.71 3.92 1.39
C ILE A 28 -1.58 5.14 1.69
N LYS A 29 -1.27 6.26 1.05
CA LYS A 29 -2.08 7.49 1.10
C LYS A 29 -2.95 7.54 -0.15
N SER A 30 -4.25 7.73 0.03
CA SER A 30 -5.21 8.02 -1.04
C SER A 30 -5.85 9.38 -0.83
N GLY A 31 -6.32 9.99 -1.91
CA GLY A 31 -7.05 11.25 -1.83
C GLY A 31 -7.61 11.71 -3.17
N THR A 32 -8.38 12.79 -3.12
CA THR A 32 -8.94 13.48 -4.29
C THR A 32 -8.55 14.96 -4.25
N ASP A 33 -8.56 15.62 -5.40
CA ASP A 33 -8.32 17.05 -5.49
C ASP A 33 -9.62 17.83 -5.25
N PHE A 34 -9.73 18.41 -4.04
CA PHE A 34 -10.91 19.20 -3.68
C PHE A 34 -11.11 20.46 -4.51
N SER A 35 -10.05 20.99 -5.15
CA SER A 35 -10.16 22.19 -6.01
C SER A 35 -11.01 21.95 -7.26
N LYS A 36 -11.21 20.68 -7.63
CA LYS A 36 -11.99 20.27 -8.79
C LYS A 36 -13.41 19.83 -8.45
N LEU A 37 -13.83 19.94 -7.19
CA LEU A 37 -15.20 19.66 -6.81
C LEU A 37 -16.14 20.64 -7.51
N GLN A 38 -17.17 20.11 -8.16
CA GLN A 38 -18.27 20.92 -8.65
C GLN A 38 -19.44 20.79 -7.69
N ILE A 39 -19.87 21.90 -7.11
CA ILE A 39 -20.94 21.94 -6.11
C ILE A 39 -22.08 22.79 -6.67
N GLU A 40 -23.26 22.18 -6.77
CA GLU A 40 -24.50 22.84 -7.14
C GLU A 40 -25.42 22.84 -5.92
N ILE A 41 -25.88 24.03 -5.50
CA ILE A 41 -26.72 24.21 -4.31
C ILE A 41 -28.10 24.68 -4.75
N ASP A 42 -29.14 24.02 -4.25
CA ASP A 42 -30.52 24.45 -4.37
C ASP A 42 -31.08 24.73 -2.96
N ASP A 43 -31.11 26.01 -2.60
CA ASP A 43 -31.59 26.47 -1.30
C ASP A 43 -33.11 26.33 -1.12
N GLN A 44 -33.88 26.30 -2.22
CA GLN A 44 -35.34 26.14 -2.13
C GLN A 44 -35.71 24.73 -1.71
N THR A 45 -34.98 23.74 -2.21
CA THR A 45 -35.19 22.32 -1.89
C THR A 45 -34.24 21.78 -0.81
N ARG A 46 -33.30 22.61 -0.33
CA ARG A 46 -32.22 22.23 0.60
C ARG A 46 -31.42 21.03 0.09
N LEU A 47 -31.17 21.01 -1.21
CA LEU A 47 -30.43 19.95 -1.92
C LEU A 47 -29.05 20.46 -2.34
N VAL A 48 -28.02 19.64 -2.09
CA VAL A 48 -26.67 19.87 -2.61
C VAL A 48 -26.25 18.70 -3.50
N LYS A 49 -25.79 19.00 -4.72
CA LYS A 49 -25.20 18.04 -5.64
C LYS A 49 -23.70 18.29 -5.73
N ILE A 50 -22.91 17.24 -5.58
CA ILE A 50 -21.45 17.30 -5.64
C ILE A 50 -20.98 16.33 -6.72
N LYS A 51 -20.12 16.83 -7.62
CA LYS A 51 -19.34 16.00 -8.54
C LYS A 51 -17.89 16.02 -8.08
N ALA A 52 -17.33 14.85 -7.83
CA ALA A 52 -15.98 14.65 -7.34
C ALA A 52 -15.20 13.69 -8.24
N GLU A 53 -13.90 13.95 -8.43
CA GLU A 53 -13.00 12.97 -9.04
C GLU A 53 -12.82 11.78 -8.10
N ARG A 54 -12.67 10.59 -8.68
CA ARG A 54 -12.32 9.36 -7.96
C ARG A 54 -11.00 9.54 -7.21
N THR A 55 -10.91 8.92 -6.04
CA THR A 55 -9.66 8.95 -5.27
C THR A 55 -8.57 8.17 -5.99
N VAL A 56 -7.34 8.66 -5.86
CA VAL A 56 -6.14 8.05 -6.43
C VAL A 56 -5.13 7.78 -5.32
N VAL A 57 -4.21 6.84 -5.57
CA VAL A 57 -3.04 6.66 -4.72
C VAL A 57 -2.14 7.88 -4.87
N LEU A 58 -1.89 8.57 -3.77
CA LEU A 58 -1.01 9.73 -3.72
C LEU A 58 0.43 9.34 -3.39
N ASP A 59 0.59 8.32 -2.54
CA ASP A 59 1.90 7.91 -2.03
C ASP A 59 1.83 6.49 -1.44
N ASN A 60 2.91 5.73 -1.57
CA ASN A 60 3.08 4.45 -0.91
C ASN A 60 4.34 4.53 -0.05
N VAL A 61 4.17 4.64 1.26
CA VAL A 61 5.28 4.89 2.20
C VAL A 61 5.65 3.60 2.91
N VAL A 62 6.88 3.14 2.71
CA VAL A 62 7.47 2.05 3.49
C VAL A 62 8.41 2.65 4.52
N ARG A 63 8.19 2.34 5.80
CA ARG A 63 9.07 2.77 6.88
C ARG A 63 10.24 1.81 7.00
N THR A 64 11.25 2.01 6.17
CA THR A 64 12.48 1.20 6.16
C THR A 64 13.21 1.24 7.51
N GLU A 65 13.08 2.34 8.26
CA GLU A 65 13.57 2.53 9.64
C GLU A 65 12.97 1.55 10.68
N LYS A 66 11.82 0.92 10.38
CA LYS A 66 11.18 -0.10 11.23
C LYS A 66 11.34 -1.52 10.70
N THR A 67 12.21 -1.72 9.72
CA THR A 67 12.46 -3.04 9.14
C THR A 67 13.23 -3.88 10.14
N VAL A 68 12.65 -5.01 10.54
CA VAL A 68 13.30 -6.01 11.40
C VAL A 68 13.67 -7.20 10.52
N VAL A 69 14.95 -7.56 10.51
CA VAL A 69 15.49 -8.73 9.81
C VAL A 69 15.80 -9.78 10.87
N GLU A 70 15.01 -10.85 10.92
CA GLU A 70 15.18 -11.97 11.85
C GLU A 70 15.81 -13.16 11.11
N ASP A 71 16.96 -13.64 11.57
CA ASP A 71 17.59 -14.84 11.01
C ASP A 71 16.91 -16.10 11.58
N ILE A 72 16.16 -16.83 10.76
CA ILE A 72 15.39 -18.02 11.16
C ILE A 72 16.27 -19.28 11.16
N LYS A 73 17.23 -19.38 10.24
CA LYS A 73 18.26 -20.43 10.18
C LYS A 73 19.53 -19.87 9.53
N GLY A 74 20.68 -20.05 10.18
CA GLY A 74 21.99 -19.60 9.67
C GLY A 74 22.88 -18.98 10.75
N GLN A 75 24.19 -18.86 10.46
CA GLN A 75 25.11 -18.12 11.34
C GLN A 75 24.70 -16.65 11.41
N ILE A 76 24.75 -16.09 12.62
CA ILE A 76 24.26 -14.76 13.05
C ILE A 76 24.89 -13.59 12.25
N PHE A 77 25.91 -13.88 11.43
CA PHE A 77 26.67 -12.93 10.61
C PHE A 77 27.01 -13.48 9.22
N SER A 78 26.08 -14.18 8.57
CA SER A 78 26.16 -14.24 7.10
C SER A 78 25.82 -12.86 6.57
N ASP A 79 26.77 -12.24 5.85
CA ASP A 79 26.62 -10.95 5.18
C ASP A 79 25.59 -11.09 4.05
N TYR A 80 24.31 -11.18 4.40
CA TYR A 80 23.24 -11.01 3.43
C TYR A 80 23.23 -9.52 3.09
N PRO A 81 23.64 -9.14 1.86
CA PRO A 81 23.88 -7.74 1.54
C PRO A 81 22.62 -6.92 1.81
N SER A 82 22.74 -5.85 2.58
CA SER A 82 21.64 -4.94 2.90
C SER A 82 20.95 -4.40 1.63
N GLN A 83 21.67 -4.33 0.51
CA GLN A 83 21.11 -4.01 -0.81
C GLN A 83 20.07 -5.04 -1.29
N LEU A 84 20.30 -6.34 -1.12
CA LEU A 84 19.33 -7.37 -1.51
C LEU A 84 18.04 -7.27 -0.68
N ILE A 85 18.16 -6.94 0.61
CA ILE A 85 17.01 -6.72 1.52
C ILE A 85 16.19 -5.52 1.03
N ILE A 86 16.85 -4.42 0.67
CA ILE A 86 16.18 -3.22 0.16
C ILE A 86 15.53 -3.49 -1.20
N GLU A 87 16.19 -4.25 -2.09
CA GLU A 87 15.65 -4.64 -3.39
C GLU A 87 14.41 -5.54 -3.25
N GLU A 88 14.41 -6.49 -2.32
CA GLU A 88 13.29 -7.39 -2.04
C GLU A 88 12.10 -6.62 -1.47
N ILE A 89 12.33 -5.71 -0.50
CA ILE A 89 11.28 -4.81 0.03
C ILE A 89 10.69 -3.93 -1.09
N ASN A 90 11.52 -3.40 -1.99
CA ASN A 90 11.06 -2.56 -3.09
C ASN A 90 10.23 -3.36 -4.11
N LYS A 91 10.60 -4.61 -4.39
CA LYS A 91 9.86 -5.51 -5.28
C LYS A 91 8.49 -5.86 -4.68
N ASP A 92 8.46 -6.22 -3.41
CA ASP A 92 7.23 -6.58 -2.70
C ASP A 92 6.29 -5.38 -2.51
N LYS A 93 6.85 -4.18 -2.30
CA LYS A 93 6.09 -2.94 -2.18
C LYS A 93 5.15 -2.71 -3.36
N LYS A 94 5.63 -2.94 -4.59
CA LYS A 94 4.82 -2.77 -5.80
C LYS A 94 3.73 -3.82 -5.89
N SER A 95 4.06 -5.08 -5.63
CA SER A 95 3.07 -6.16 -5.62
C SER A 95 2.00 -5.96 -4.53
N MET A 96 2.38 -5.42 -3.38
CA MET A 96 1.47 -5.14 -2.27
C MET A 96 0.51 -3.99 -2.62
N GLU A 97 1.02 -2.93 -3.27
CA GLU A 97 0.20 -1.83 -3.76
C GLU A 97 -0.86 -2.32 -4.75
N ASP A 98 -0.46 -3.11 -5.75
CA ASP A 98 -1.36 -3.70 -6.73
C ASP A 98 -2.44 -4.57 -6.07
N GLN A 99 -2.07 -5.37 -5.06
CA GLN A 99 -3.01 -6.20 -4.30
C GLN A 99 -3.98 -5.35 -3.47
N ILE A 100 -3.50 -4.32 -2.78
CA ILE A 100 -4.35 -3.44 -1.95
C ILE A 100 -5.34 -2.67 -2.83
N ILE A 101 -4.89 -2.18 -3.99
CA ILE A 101 -5.77 -1.55 -4.98
C ILE A 101 -6.82 -2.57 -5.47
N ALA A 102 -6.39 -3.78 -5.84
CA ALA A 102 -7.31 -4.84 -6.29
C ALA A 102 -8.34 -5.27 -5.23
N ASN A 103 -8.00 -5.11 -3.94
CA ASN A 103 -8.88 -5.43 -2.82
C ASN A 103 -9.90 -4.33 -2.50
N GLY A 104 -9.97 -3.25 -3.28
CA GLY A 104 -11.02 -2.24 -3.14
C GLY A 104 -10.61 -1.01 -2.32
N PHE A 105 -9.31 -0.77 -2.13
CA PHE A 105 -8.82 0.34 -1.28
C PHE A 105 -9.26 1.72 -1.77
N LEU A 106 -9.30 1.94 -3.09
CA LEU A 106 -9.75 3.21 -3.67
C LEU A 106 -11.27 3.37 -3.56
N GLU A 107 -12.02 2.28 -3.69
CA GLU A 107 -13.46 2.24 -3.49
C GLU A 107 -13.84 2.56 -2.03
N GLU A 108 -13.07 2.04 -1.08
CA GLU A 108 -13.21 2.39 0.34
C GLU A 108 -12.88 3.88 0.58
N SER A 109 -11.85 4.38 -0.07
CA SER A 109 -11.44 5.79 0.01
C SER A 109 -12.52 6.72 -0.56
N ASP A 110 -13.12 6.36 -1.69
CA ASP A 110 -14.28 7.04 -2.29
C ASP A 110 -15.49 7.02 -1.36
N TYR A 111 -15.77 5.88 -0.73
CA TYR A 111 -16.87 5.76 0.23
C TYR A 111 -16.66 6.69 1.44
N ARG A 112 -15.44 6.71 2.00
CA ARG A 112 -15.08 7.59 3.12
C ARG A 112 -15.20 9.07 2.75
N LEU A 113 -14.76 9.45 1.56
CA LEU A 113 -14.91 10.79 1.01
C LEU A 113 -16.38 11.18 0.88
N LYS A 114 -17.21 10.29 0.32
CA LYS A 114 -18.66 10.52 0.21
C LYS A 114 -19.29 10.77 1.58
N VAL A 115 -19.00 9.91 2.57
CA VAL A 115 -19.52 10.05 3.94
C VAL A 115 -19.07 11.37 4.57
N LEU A 116 -17.82 11.78 4.37
CA LEU A 116 -17.31 13.06 4.86
C LEU A 116 -18.10 14.24 4.27
N LEU A 117 -18.26 14.28 2.95
CA LEU A 117 -18.98 15.34 2.25
C LEU A 117 -20.44 15.42 2.69
N GLU A 118 -21.13 14.29 2.74
CA GLU A 118 -22.51 14.21 3.20
C GLU A 118 -22.66 14.70 4.64
N THR A 119 -21.72 14.35 5.53
CA THR A 119 -21.75 14.75 6.93
C THR A 119 -21.58 16.25 7.09
N VAL A 120 -20.55 16.83 6.46
CA VAL A 120 -20.25 18.26 6.56
C VAL A 120 -21.41 19.12 6.02
N ILE A 121 -22.00 18.71 4.90
CA ILE A 121 -23.10 19.46 4.28
C ILE A 121 -24.39 19.36 5.09
N ARG A 122 -24.70 18.18 5.64
CA ARG A 122 -25.87 18.01 6.51
C ARG A 122 -25.75 18.83 7.80
N GLN A 123 -24.55 18.88 8.39
CA GLN A 123 -24.26 19.75 9.53
C GLN A 123 -24.43 21.24 9.21
N SER A 124 -24.32 21.61 7.94
CA SER A 124 -24.51 22.98 7.45
C SER A 124 -25.99 23.34 7.20
N GLY A 125 -26.92 22.41 7.38
CA GLY A 125 -28.37 22.67 7.32
C GLY A 125 -29.09 22.19 6.05
N TYR A 126 -28.41 21.46 5.17
CA TYR A 126 -29.01 20.85 3.98
C TYR A 126 -29.47 19.42 4.25
N ASP A 127 -30.68 19.06 3.80
CA ASP A 127 -31.26 17.75 4.10
C ASP A 127 -30.81 16.66 3.12
N GLN A 128 -30.59 17.04 1.87
CA GLN A 128 -30.29 16.11 0.79
C GLN A 128 -28.93 16.42 0.20
N VAL A 129 -28.11 15.39 0.10
CA VAL A 129 -26.77 15.46 -0.50
C VAL A 129 -26.64 14.33 -1.49
N ILE A 130 -26.27 14.65 -2.73
CA ILE A 130 -26.05 13.69 -3.81
C ILE A 130 -24.60 13.83 -4.25
N VAL A 131 -23.79 12.79 -4.00
CA VAL A 131 -22.40 12.71 -4.46
C VAL A 131 -22.31 11.82 -5.69
N GLN A 132 -21.71 12.34 -6.76
CA GLN A 132 -21.48 11.65 -8.02
C GLN A 132 -19.99 11.70 -8.39
N TRP A 133 -19.51 10.63 -9.03
CA TRP A 133 -18.14 10.53 -9.50
C TRP A 133 -18.04 10.96 -10.97
N ILE A 134 -17.02 11.73 -11.32
CA ILE A 134 -16.68 12.13 -12.70
C ILE A 134 -15.46 11.36 -13.23
#